data_AF-A0A9W4SC99-F1
#
_entry.id   AF-A0A9W4SC99-F1
#
_cell.length_a   1.000
_cell.length_b   1.000
_cell.length_c   1.000
_cell.angle_alpha   90.00
_cell.angle_beta   90.00
_cell.angle_gamma   90.00
#
_symmetry.space_group_name_H-M   'P 1'
#
loop_
_entity.id
_entity.type
_entity.pdbx_description
1 polymer ?
#
loop_
_entity_poly.entity_id
_entity_poly.type
_entity_poly.pdbx_seq_one_letter_code
_entity_poly.pdbx_strand_id
1 'polypeptide(L)'
;MSIVRHQPLLGQIFARLSFHIRKLLYVTSLVATHSPLLVLKNKLIENLTLPTCWEKNDSFRYIDIIDDKLGLLYSGPGNESDAAASRANNPIPSDIGIYYYEIEIIDEGEKKNIGIGFSEPNASLNRLPGWDWNSYGYHGDDGNRFWCGRGIRYGPLFSKGDVVGCGINYLNQSAFYTINGIHLGTAFMSLKGEYYPMVGMRSIDERILVNFGSKPFLFDINNYSKAIFSEYLKRWEERKKEPDDDGVNVNIINNILPDVPILDDDFYDEVDLASLFFP
;
A
#
# COMPACT_ATOMS: atom_id res chain seq x y z
N MET A 1 -20.53 -17.30 45.01
CA MET A 1 -19.58 -17.64 43.93
C MET A 1 -20.28 -17.41 42.59
N SER A 2 -20.01 -16.28 41.93
CA SER A 2 -20.15 -16.11 40.48
C SER A 2 -19.54 -14.75 40.15
N ILE A 3 -18.28 -14.77 39.71
CA ILE A 3 -17.61 -13.60 39.15
C ILE A 3 -18.07 -13.53 37.70
N VAL A 4 -19.00 -12.63 37.39
CA VAL A 4 -19.31 -12.28 36.01
C VAL A 4 -18.15 -11.44 35.50
N ARG A 5 -17.25 -12.07 34.74
CA ARG A 5 -16.22 -11.36 33.97
C ARG A 5 -16.91 -10.54 32.89
N HIS A 6 -16.98 -9.22 33.09
CA HIS A 6 -17.22 -8.29 32.00
C HIS A 6 -15.89 -7.88 31.38
N GLN A 7 -15.68 -8.26 30.12
CA GLN A 7 -15.18 -7.40 29.04
C GLN A 7 -15.21 -8.19 27.71
N PRO A 8 -15.30 -7.53 26.53
CA PRO A 8 -14.84 -6.17 26.27
C PRO A 8 -15.87 -5.20 25.66
N LEU A 9 -15.99 -4.02 26.27
CA LEU A 9 -16.63 -2.82 25.71
C LEU A 9 -15.68 -2.01 24.80
N LEU A 10 -14.39 -2.40 24.72
CA LEU A 10 -13.34 -1.63 24.03
C LEU A 10 -13.52 -1.61 22.51
N GLY A 11 -13.88 -2.73 21.87
CA GLY A 11 -14.08 -2.78 20.41
C GLY A 11 -15.16 -1.81 19.89
N GLN A 12 -16.17 -1.51 20.71
CA GLN A 12 -17.23 -0.55 20.38
C GLN A 12 -16.80 0.92 20.54
N ILE A 13 -15.80 1.20 21.39
CA ILE A 13 -15.22 2.53 21.56
C ILE A 13 -14.30 2.87 20.36
N PHE A 14 -13.52 1.90 19.87
CA PHE A 14 -12.67 2.09 18.68
C PHE A 14 -13.46 2.31 17.39
N ALA A 15 -14.59 1.62 17.22
CA ALA A 15 -15.54 1.86 16.13
C ALA A 15 -16.02 3.33 16.08
N ARG A 16 -15.97 4.04 17.21
CA ARG A 16 -16.41 5.44 17.37
C ARG A 16 -15.27 6.47 17.32
N LEU A 17 -14.01 6.04 17.22
CA LEU A 17 -12.89 6.97 17.02
C LEU A 17 -12.92 7.53 15.60
N SER A 18 -12.68 8.83 15.47
CA SER A 18 -12.58 9.45 14.15
C SER A 18 -11.44 8.83 13.36
N PHE A 19 -11.61 8.76 12.05
CA PHE A 19 -10.61 8.26 11.09
C PHE A 19 -9.20 8.86 11.32
N HIS A 20 -9.16 10.13 11.72
CA HIS A 20 -7.91 10.85 12.03
C HIS A 20 -7.21 10.31 13.29
N ILE A 21 -7.95 9.91 14.31
CA ILE A 21 -7.39 9.37 15.57
C ILE A 21 -6.81 7.96 15.36
N ARG A 22 -7.48 7.14 14.54
CA ARG A 22 -6.94 5.81 14.17
C ARG A 22 -5.62 5.91 13.41
N LYS A 23 -5.53 6.85 12.46
CA LYS A 23 -4.28 7.15 11.75
C LYS A 23 -3.18 7.68 12.69
N LEU A 24 -3.51 8.53 13.65
CA LEU A 24 -2.55 9.04 14.63
C LEU A 24 -1.89 7.92 15.44
N LEU A 25 -2.68 6.95 15.90
CA LEU A 25 -2.20 5.77 16.63
C LEU A 25 -1.31 4.87 15.78
N TYR A 26 -1.55 4.81 14.46
CA TYR A 26 -0.69 4.10 13.51
C TYR A 26 0.68 4.76 13.39
N VAL A 27 0.73 6.09 13.26
CA VAL A 27 2.00 6.83 13.10
C VAL A 27 2.89 6.73 14.33
N THR A 28 2.35 6.90 15.53
CA THR A 28 3.16 6.85 16.77
C THR A 28 3.77 5.47 17.00
N SER A 29 3.09 4.41 16.55
CA SER A 29 3.60 3.03 16.66
C SER A 29 4.79 2.75 15.71
N LEU A 30 4.82 3.37 14.52
CA LEU A 30 5.86 3.21 13.49
C LEU A 30 7.24 3.78 13.89
N VAL A 31 7.26 4.74 14.80
CA VAL A 31 8.51 5.33 15.31
C VAL A 31 9.26 4.33 16.20
N ALA A 32 8.59 3.30 16.72
CA ALA A 32 9.14 2.46 17.78
C ALA A 32 9.83 1.15 17.36
N THR A 33 9.59 0.53 16.18
CA THR A 33 10.30 -0.71 15.80
C THR A 33 10.49 -0.92 14.29
N HIS A 34 11.46 -1.77 13.96
CA HIS A 34 11.91 -2.15 12.63
C HIS A 34 10.79 -2.88 11.86
N SER A 35 10.41 -2.35 10.70
CA SER A 35 9.31 -2.75 9.81
C SER A 35 7.90 -2.23 10.19
N PRO A 36 7.22 -1.51 9.27
CA PRO A 36 5.81 -1.17 9.30
C PRO A 36 4.90 -2.36 9.50
N LEU A 37 5.37 -3.60 9.24
CA LEU A 37 4.60 -4.83 9.44
C LEU A 37 4.76 -5.41 10.86
N LEU A 38 5.87 -5.13 11.56
CA LEU A 38 6.15 -5.71 12.88
C LEU A 38 5.47 -4.91 14.02
N VAL A 39 5.35 -3.61 13.84
CA VAL A 39 4.62 -2.70 14.75
C VAL A 39 3.12 -3.05 14.84
N LEU A 40 2.56 -3.58 13.74
CA LEU A 40 1.15 -4.00 13.64
C LEU A 40 0.80 -5.14 14.59
N LYS A 41 1.79 -5.87 15.11
CA LYS A 41 1.57 -7.08 15.90
C LYS A 41 1.07 -6.81 17.32
N ASN A 42 1.13 -5.57 17.82
CA ASN A 42 0.70 -5.23 19.17
C ASN A 42 -0.61 -4.42 19.19
N LYS A 43 -1.72 -5.16 19.34
CA LYS A 43 -3.05 -4.76 19.86
C LYS A 43 -4.01 -3.91 19.00
N LEU A 44 -3.62 -3.30 17.88
CA LEU A 44 -4.53 -2.49 17.05
C LEU A 44 -5.11 -3.20 15.82
N ILE A 45 -4.57 -4.38 15.44
CA ILE A 45 -4.75 -4.99 14.10
C ILE A 45 -5.18 -6.46 14.17
N GLU A 46 -5.91 -6.86 15.21
CA GLU A 46 -6.43 -8.23 15.28
C GLU A 46 -7.45 -8.55 14.15
N ASN A 47 -7.90 -7.56 13.36
CA ASN A 47 -8.94 -7.73 12.32
C ASN A 47 -8.60 -7.18 10.92
N LEU A 48 -7.38 -6.72 10.61
CA LEU A 48 -7.06 -6.30 9.23
C LEU A 48 -6.46 -7.45 8.43
N THR A 49 -7.16 -7.86 7.38
CA THR A 49 -6.66 -8.84 6.43
C THR A 49 -5.90 -8.12 5.32
N LEU A 50 -4.60 -8.36 5.21
CA LEU A 50 -3.76 -7.80 4.15
C LEU A 50 -3.69 -8.75 2.94
N PRO A 51 -3.39 -8.24 1.74
CA PRO A 51 -3.01 -9.09 0.62
C PRO A 51 -1.71 -9.84 0.95
N THR A 52 -1.72 -11.17 0.79
CA THR A 52 -0.59 -12.04 1.15
C THR A 52 -0.17 -12.99 0.03
N CYS A 53 -1.03 -13.23 -0.95
CA CYS A 53 -0.77 -14.10 -2.10
C CYS A 53 -1.76 -13.83 -3.24
N TRP A 54 -1.51 -14.42 -4.42
CA TRP A 54 -2.43 -14.41 -5.55
C TRP A 54 -3.63 -15.33 -5.34
N GLU A 55 -4.82 -14.93 -5.82
CA GLU A 55 -6.06 -15.70 -5.67
C GLU A 55 -6.47 -16.42 -6.94
N LYS A 56 -6.56 -17.75 -6.85
CA LYS A 56 -6.87 -18.62 -7.99
C LYS A 56 -8.24 -18.35 -8.58
N ASN A 57 -9.24 -18.08 -7.75
CA ASN A 57 -10.59 -17.81 -8.23
C ASN A 57 -10.74 -16.37 -8.77
N ASP A 58 -9.74 -15.52 -8.55
CA ASP A 58 -9.69 -14.14 -9.00
C ASP A 58 -8.51 -13.92 -9.96
N SER A 59 -8.31 -14.91 -10.84
CA SER A 59 -7.30 -14.93 -11.88
C SER A 59 -7.91 -15.37 -13.20
N PHE A 60 -7.48 -14.75 -14.29
CA PHE A 60 -7.89 -15.17 -15.62
C PHE A 60 -7.24 -16.50 -16.00
N ARG A 61 -7.90 -17.28 -16.87
CA ARG A 61 -7.51 -18.66 -17.22
C ARG A 61 -6.13 -18.82 -17.88
N TYR A 62 -5.51 -17.73 -18.34
CA TYR A 62 -4.17 -17.73 -18.94
C TYR A 62 -3.07 -17.33 -17.94
N ILE A 63 -3.42 -17.21 -16.66
CA ILE A 63 -2.46 -16.98 -15.58
C ILE A 63 -2.40 -18.24 -14.72
N ASP A 64 -1.24 -18.88 -14.73
CA ASP A 64 -0.92 -19.94 -13.79
C ASP A 64 -0.30 -19.34 -12.53
N ILE A 65 -0.88 -19.70 -11.38
CA ILE A 65 -0.34 -19.34 -10.07
C ILE A 65 0.66 -20.41 -9.64
N ILE A 66 1.90 -19.98 -9.40
CA ILE A 66 3.05 -20.82 -9.06
C ILE A 66 3.73 -20.34 -7.78
N ASP A 67 4.82 -20.99 -7.37
CA ASP A 67 5.69 -20.57 -6.27
C ASP A 67 4.91 -20.26 -4.97
N ASP A 68 4.13 -21.23 -4.47
CA ASP A 68 3.28 -21.11 -3.28
C ASP A 68 2.33 -19.90 -3.29
N LYS A 69 1.78 -19.61 -4.47
CA LYS A 69 0.89 -18.47 -4.75
C LYS A 69 1.55 -17.10 -4.74
N LEU A 70 2.88 -17.05 -4.87
CA LEU A 70 3.63 -15.80 -5.01
C LEU A 70 4.12 -15.55 -6.43
N GLY A 71 4.14 -16.57 -7.29
CA GLY A 71 4.51 -16.39 -8.69
C GLY A 71 3.30 -16.42 -9.62
N LEU A 72 3.42 -15.69 -10.72
CA LEU A 72 2.51 -15.77 -11.85
C LEU A 72 3.30 -16.14 -13.10
N LEU A 73 2.73 -17.02 -13.91
CA LEU A 73 3.23 -17.41 -15.22
C LEU A 73 2.11 -17.22 -16.26
N TYR A 74 2.41 -16.55 -17.36
CA TYR A 74 1.49 -16.49 -18.49
C TYR A 74 1.52 -17.81 -19.29
N SER A 75 0.34 -18.40 -19.48
CA SER A 75 0.13 -19.66 -20.22
C SER A 75 -0.89 -19.52 -21.34
N GLY A 76 -1.18 -18.29 -21.75
CA GLY A 76 -2.06 -17.99 -22.88
C GLY A 76 -1.36 -18.04 -24.25
N PRO A 77 -2.11 -17.78 -25.34
CA PRO A 77 -1.59 -17.88 -26.70
C PRO A 77 -0.70 -16.72 -27.13
N GLY A 78 -0.73 -15.58 -26.43
CA GLY A 78 0.15 -14.44 -26.71
C GLY A 78 -0.33 -13.42 -27.78
N ASN A 79 -1.61 -13.48 -28.20
CA ASN A 79 -2.16 -12.51 -29.16
C ASN A 79 -2.56 -11.18 -28.49
N GLU A 80 -2.91 -10.18 -29.30
CA GLU A 80 -3.34 -8.86 -28.80
C GLU A 80 -4.57 -8.91 -27.89
N SER A 81 -5.50 -9.83 -28.15
CA SER A 81 -6.72 -10.00 -27.35
C SER A 81 -6.55 -10.88 -26.12
N ASP A 82 -5.37 -11.46 -25.90
CA ASP A 82 -5.15 -12.51 -24.91
C ASP A 82 -4.49 -12.00 -23.62
N ALA A 83 -4.70 -10.72 -23.29
CA ALA A 83 -4.26 -10.16 -22.02
C ALA A 83 -4.97 -10.86 -20.86
N ALA A 84 -4.23 -11.15 -19.80
CA ALA A 84 -4.72 -11.90 -18.67
C ALA A 84 -4.15 -11.32 -17.38
N ALA A 85 -4.94 -11.30 -16.32
CA ALA A 85 -4.51 -10.73 -15.05
C ALA A 85 -4.97 -11.54 -13.85
N SER A 86 -4.31 -11.28 -12.73
CA SER A 86 -4.59 -11.87 -11.43
C SER A 86 -4.64 -10.77 -10.37
N ARG A 87 -5.57 -10.90 -9.43
CA ARG A 87 -5.63 -10.09 -8.21
C ARG A 87 -5.14 -10.89 -7.00
N ALA A 88 -4.68 -10.16 -5.99
CA ALA A 88 -4.35 -10.75 -4.69
C ALA A 88 -5.60 -11.24 -3.95
N ASN A 89 -5.40 -12.03 -2.90
CA ASN A 89 -6.47 -12.66 -2.11
C ASN A 89 -7.31 -11.73 -1.23
N ASN A 90 -6.86 -10.50 -0.99
CA ASN A 90 -7.56 -9.53 -0.15
C ASN A 90 -7.41 -8.13 -0.73
N PRO A 91 -8.36 -7.22 -0.43
CA PRO A 91 -8.20 -5.82 -0.73
C PRO A 91 -7.13 -5.21 0.18
N ILE A 92 -6.62 -4.06 -0.23
CA ILE A 92 -5.75 -3.22 0.60
C ILE A 92 -6.65 -2.44 1.57
N PRO A 93 -6.52 -2.62 2.89
CA PRO A 93 -7.35 -1.88 3.84
C PRO A 93 -6.90 -0.42 3.87
N SER A 94 -7.81 0.51 3.58
CA SER A 94 -7.49 1.95 3.50
C SER A 94 -7.03 2.56 4.84
N ASP A 95 -7.37 1.92 5.96
CA ASP A 95 -6.99 2.33 7.31
C ASP A 95 -5.47 2.22 7.58
N ILE A 96 -4.71 1.47 6.77
CA ILE A 96 -3.25 1.31 6.99
C ILE A 96 -2.44 2.52 6.52
N GLY A 97 -3.06 3.48 5.86
CA GLY A 97 -2.39 4.71 5.39
C GLY A 97 -1.55 4.50 4.15
N ILE A 98 -0.51 3.67 4.20
CA ILE A 98 0.37 3.37 3.06
C ILE A 98 0.51 1.86 2.90
N TYR A 99 0.29 1.37 1.69
CA TYR A 99 0.54 -0.02 1.31
C TYR A 99 1.57 -0.07 0.18
N TYR A 100 2.38 -1.13 0.17
CA TYR A 100 3.44 -1.33 -0.81
C TYR A 100 3.71 -2.82 -1.03
N TYR A 101 3.95 -3.20 -2.28
CA TYR A 101 4.40 -4.53 -2.66
C TYR A 101 5.43 -4.42 -3.80
N GLU A 102 6.28 -5.44 -3.96
CA GLU A 102 7.28 -5.51 -5.01
C GLU A 102 7.06 -6.72 -5.91
N ILE A 103 7.39 -6.55 -7.20
CA ILE A 103 7.34 -7.57 -8.23
C ILE A 103 8.74 -7.71 -8.82
N GLU A 104 9.33 -8.89 -8.67
CA GLU A 104 10.55 -9.27 -9.38
C GLU A 104 10.17 -9.83 -10.75
N ILE A 105 10.76 -9.28 -11.82
CA ILE A 105 10.57 -9.78 -13.17
C ILE A 105 11.51 -10.97 -13.39
N ILE A 106 10.97 -12.18 -13.37
CA ILE A 106 11.74 -13.41 -13.55
C ILE A 106 12.00 -13.67 -15.03
N ASP A 107 10.99 -13.43 -15.85
CA ASP A 107 11.09 -13.45 -17.29
C ASP A 107 10.12 -12.41 -17.88
N GLU A 108 10.64 -11.62 -18.80
CA GLU A 108 9.88 -10.56 -19.49
C GLU A 108 9.10 -11.08 -20.69
N GLY A 109 9.29 -12.36 -21.05
CA GLY A 109 8.71 -12.97 -22.24
C GLY A 109 9.13 -12.27 -23.54
N GLU A 110 8.48 -12.63 -24.64
CA GLU A 110 8.86 -12.13 -25.97
C GLU A 110 8.62 -10.62 -26.17
N LYS A 111 7.61 -10.06 -25.49
CA LYS A 111 7.09 -8.71 -25.77
C LYS A 111 7.02 -7.79 -24.55
N LYS A 112 7.39 -8.23 -23.35
CA LYS A 112 7.43 -7.40 -22.11
C LYS A 112 6.11 -6.74 -21.72
N ASN A 113 4.98 -7.35 -22.08
CA ASN A 113 3.63 -6.84 -21.81
C ASN A 113 3.18 -7.14 -20.37
N ILE A 114 4.05 -6.88 -19.41
CA ILE A 114 3.75 -7.00 -17.99
C ILE A 114 3.24 -5.66 -17.50
N GLY A 115 2.00 -5.62 -17.01
CA GLY A 115 1.40 -4.47 -16.36
C GLY A 115 1.27 -4.71 -14.87
N ILE A 116 1.74 -3.78 -14.03
CA ILE A 116 1.72 -3.88 -12.56
C ILE A 116 0.87 -2.74 -12.03
N GLY A 117 0.00 -2.99 -11.05
CA GLY A 117 -0.75 -1.91 -10.41
C GLY A 117 -1.86 -2.37 -9.47
N PHE A 118 -3.03 -1.74 -9.63
CA PHE A 118 -4.18 -1.95 -8.74
C PHE A 118 -5.48 -2.04 -9.53
N SER A 119 -6.48 -2.71 -8.97
CA SER A 119 -7.85 -2.62 -9.48
C SER A 119 -8.91 -2.71 -8.41
N GLU A 120 -10.10 -2.22 -8.75
CA GLU A 120 -11.32 -2.50 -8.01
C GLU A 120 -11.73 -3.98 -8.19
N PRO A 121 -12.58 -4.55 -7.30
CA PRO A 121 -12.93 -5.98 -7.31
C PRO A 121 -13.55 -6.48 -8.61
N ASN A 122 -14.21 -5.60 -9.35
CA ASN A 122 -14.99 -5.88 -10.55
C ASN A 122 -14.28 -5.49 -11.86
N ALA A 123 -12.98 -5.15 -11.81
CA ALA A 123 -12.19 -4.92 -13.01
C ALA A 123 -12.04 -6.21 -13.82
N SER A 124 -12.07 -6.09 -15.15
CA SER A 124 -11.89 -7.23 -16.05
C SER A 124 -10.50 -7.83 -15.87
N LEU A 125 -10.45 -9.16 -15.73
CA LEU A 125 -9.19 -9.90 -15.67
C LEU A 125 -8.66 -10.30 -17.07
N ASN A 126 -9.41 -10.04 -18.14
CA ASN A 126 -8.96 -10.27 -19.53
C ASN A 126 -8.31 -9.01 -20.13
N ARG A 127 -7.60 -8.23 -19.29
CA ARG A 127 -7.06 -6.90 -19.57
C ARG A 127 -5.81 -6.68 -18.71
N LEU A 128 -4.86 -5.88 -19.20
CA LEU A 128 -3.76 -5.41 -18.38
C LEU A 128 -4.24 -4.29 -17.42
N PRO A 129 -3.62 -4.14 -16.23
CA PRO A 129 -3.95 -3.07 -15.30
C PRO A 129 -3.90 -1.68 -15.96
N GLY A 130 -4.88 -0.82 -15.73
CA GLY A 130 -4.96 0.51 -16.31
C GLY A 130 -5.72 0.62 -17.64
N TRP A 131 -6.02 -0.52 -18.28
CA TRP A 131 -6.74 -0.53 -19.55
C TRP A 131 -8.25 -0.29 -19.42
N ASP A 132 -8.80 -0.55 -18.24
CA ASP A 132 -10.20 -0.25 -17.90
C ASP A 132 -10.26 0.83 -16.80
N TRP A 133 -11.37 1.54 -16.71
CA TRP A 133 -11.54 2.73 -15.84
C TRP A 133 -11.36 2.45 -14.35
N ASN A 134 -11.62 1.22 -13.90
CA ASN A 134 -11.54 0.77 -12.51
C ASN A 134 -10.22 0.01 -12.22
N SER A 135 -9.19 0.25 -13.02
CA SER A 135 -7.85 -0.31 -12.86
C SER A 135 -6.78 0.73 -13.19
N TYR A 136 -5.60 0.55 -12.62
CA TYR A 136 -4.45 1.45 -12.76
C TYR A 136 -3.21 0.61 -12.98
N GLY A 137 -2.34 0.98 -13.91
CA GLY A 137 -1.16 0.16 -14.22
C GLY A 137 0.06 0.92 -14.70
N TYR A 138 1.23 0.31 -14.56
CA TYR A 138 2.51 0.72 -15.11
C TYR A 138 3.08 -0.45 -15.91
N HIS A 139 3.40 -0.21 -17.19
CA HIS A 139 3.68 -1.27 -18.16
C HIS A 139 5.17 -1.30 -18.55
N GLY A 140 5.70 -2.50 -18.71
CA GLY A 140 7.14 -2.75 -18.89
C GLY A 140 7.65 -2.47 -20.30
N ASP A 141 6.80 -2.64 -21.32
CA ASP A 141 7.15 -2.50 -22.74
C ASP A 141 7.32 -1.05 -23.19
N ASP A 142 6.65 -0.10 -22.55
CA ASP A 142 6.65 1.31 -22.95
C ASP A 142 6.99 2.31 -21.82
N GLY A 143 7.03 1.86 -20.57
CA GLY A 143 7.27 2.72 -19.41
C GLY A 143 6.13 3.69 -19.12
N ASN A 144 4.95 3.48 -19.69
CA ASN A 144 3.78 4.33 -19.50
C ASN A 144 2.96 3.89 -18.28
N ARG A 145 2.33 4.87 -17.64
CA ARG A 145 1.22 4.64 -16.71
C ARG A 145 -0.10 4.66 -17.48
N PHE A 146 -0.99 3.75 -17.14
CA PHE A 146 -2.29 3.57 -17.77
C PHE A 146 -3.42 3.77 -16.77
N TRP A 147 -4.44 4.53 -17.19
CA TRP A 147 -5.74 4.59 -16.55
C TRP A 147 -6.81 4.81 -17.63
N CYS A 148 -7.90 4.05 -17.57
CA CYS A 148 -8.99 4.12 -18.55
C CYS A 148 -8.51 3.96 -20.01
N GLY A 149 -7.54 3.08 -20.25
CA GLY A 149 -6.99 2.79 -21.58
C GLY A 149 -6.02 3.84 -22.12
N ARG A 150 -5.76 4.92 -21.37
CA ARG A 150 -4.84 5.99 -21.79
C ARG A 150 -3.46 5.78 -21.18
N GLY A 151 -2.48 5.46 -22.02
CA GLY A 151 -1.06 5.44 -21.68
C GLY A 151 -0.46 6.85 -21.67
N ILE A 152 0.29 7.19 -20.61
CA ILE A 152 1.03 8.44 -20.47
C ILE A 152 2.44 8.11 -20.00
N ARG A 153 3.46 8.72 -20.63
CA ARG A 153 4.86 8.57 -20.22
C ARG A 153 5.03 8.86 -18.73
N TYR A 154 5.68 7.93 -18.04
CA TYR A 154 5.83 7.99 -16.59
C TYR A 154 7.23 7.60 -16.13
N GLY A 155 7.64 6.35 -16.38
CA GLY A 155 8.89 5.80 -15.88
C GLY A 155 9.78 5.26 -16.99
N PRO A 156 10.93 4.66 -16.64
CA PRO A 156 11.71 3.86 -17.56
C PRO A 156 10.97 2.56 -17.95
N LEU A 157 11.52 1.78 -18.87
CA LEU A 157 11.09 0.39 -19.06
C LEU A 157 11.61 -0.46 -17.89
N PHE A 158 11.03 -1.63 -17.69
CA PHE A 158 11.57 -2.66 -16.79
C PHE A 158 11.66 -4.00 -17.49
N SER A 159 12.60 -4.82 -17.04
CA SER A 159 13.05 -6.04 -17.70
C SER A 159 13.37 -7.12 -16.66
N LYS A 160 13.72 -8.31 -17.14
CA LYS A 160 14.21 -9.42 -16.33
C LYS A 160 15.29 -8.98 -15.35
N GLY A 161 15.10 -9.33 -14.08
CA GLY A 161 15.97 -8.98 -12.97
C GLY A 161 15.63 -7.65 -12.29
N ASP A 162 14.78 -6.81 -12.89
CA ASP A 162 14.29 -5.61 -12.21
C ASP A 162 13.26 -5.97 -11.13
N VAL A 163 13.26 -5.16 -10.07
CA VAL A 163 12.25 -5.19 -9.01
C VAL A 163 11.41 -3.93 -9.11
N VAL A 164 10.14 -4.09 -9.47
CA VAL A 164 9.18 -3.01 -9.62
C VAL A 164 8.27 -2.96 -8.39
N GLY A 165 8.33 -1.86 -7.66
CA GLY A 165 7.46 -1.62 -6.52
C GLY A 165 6.21 -0.86 -6.91
N CYS A 166 5.11 -1.11 -6.22
CA CYS A 166 3.83 -0.45 -6.42
C CYS A 166 3.23 -0.06 -5.06
N GLY A 167 3.07 1.25 -4.85
CA GLY A 167 2.61 1.82 -3.60
C GLY A 167 1.32 2.62 -3.74
N ILE A 168 0.45 2.53 -2.74
CA ILE A 168 -0.74 3.37 -2.60
C ILE A 168 -0.70 4.10 -1.26
N ASN A 169 -0.97 5.40 -1.32
CA ASN A 169 -1.00 6.31 -0.19
C ASN A 169 -2.43 6.84 0.02
N TYR A 170 -3.14 6.27 1.00
CA TYR A 170 -4.48 6.66 1.42
C TYR A 170 -4.52 7.94 2.27
N LEU A 171 -3.38 8.56 2.60
CA LEU A 171 -3.37 9.88 3.24
C LEU A 171 -3.67 10.98 2.23
N ASN A 172 -3.11 10.88 1.03
CA ASN A 172 -3.27 11.87 -0.04
C ASN A 172 -3.94 11.30 -1.30
N GLN A 173 -4.46 10.07 -1.24
CA GLN A 173 -5.17 9.39 -2.33
C GLN A 173 -4.32 9.29 -3.61
N SER A 174 -3.04 8.95 -3.46
CA SER A 174 -2.09 8.82 -4.57
C SER A 174 -1.52 7.42 -4.68
N ALA A 175 -0.97 7.09 -5.84
CA ALA A 175 -0.19 5.88 -6.06
C ALA A 175 1.12 6.22 -6.77
N PHE A 176 2.14 5.43 -6.51
CA PHE A 176 3.49 5.61 -7.03
C PHE A 176 4.11 4.24 -7.35
N TYR A 177 5.17 4.26 -8.14
CA TYR A 177 5.98 3.08 -8.40
C TYR A 177 7.43 3.34 -8.04
N THR A 178 8.17 2.24 -7.91
CA THR A 178 9.61 2.25 -7.77
C THR A 178 10.23 1.24 -8.72
N ILE A 179 11.47 1.46 -9.16
CA ILE A 179 12.26 0.43 -9.84
C ILE A 179 13.60 0.34 -9.13
N ASN A 180 13.99 -0.88 -8.76
CA ASN A 180 15.28 -1.17 -8.14
C ASN A 180 15.57 -0.26 -6.92
N GLY A 181 14.55 -0.05 -6.09
CA GLY A 181 14.62 0.81 -4.90
C GLY A 181 14.55 2.33 -5.16
N ILE A 182 14.34 2.77 -6.40
CA ILE A 182 14.25 4.19 -6.76
C ILE A 182 12.79 4.61 -6.97
N HIS A 183 12.33 5.62 -6.24
CA HIS A 183 10.97 6.17 -6.36
C HIS A 183 10.80 7.00 -7.64
N LEU A 184 9.78 6.67 -8.45
CA LEU A 184 9.54 7.26 -9.77
C LEU A 184 8.62 8.49 -9.77
N GLY A 185 8.16 8.90 -8.60
CA GLY A 185 7.19 9.99 -8.44
C GLY A 185 5.75 9.51 -8.48
N THR A 186 4.81 10.42 -8.25
CA THR A 186 3.38 10.11 -8.24
C THR A 186 2.88 9.71 -9.62
N ALA A 187 2.34 8.49 -9.73
CA ALA A 187 1.72 7.99 -10.95
C ALA A 187 0.25 8.38 -11.04
N PHE A 188 -0.50 8.24 -9.95
CA PHE A 188 -1.94 8.50 -9.95
C PHE A 188 -2.34 9.32 -8.72
N MET A 189 -3.44 10.06 -8.87
CA MET A 189 -4.04 10.88 -7.82
C MET A 189 -5.53 10.64 -7.80
N SER A 190 -6.19 11.05 -6.71
CA SER A 190 -7.63 10.93 -6.51
C SER A 190 -8.13 9.47 -6.48
N LEU A 191 -7.29 8.54 -6.03
CA LEU A 191 -7.69 7.14 -5.80
C LEU A 191 -8.68 7.07 -4.64
N LYS A 192 -9.92 6.68 -4.93
CA LYS A 192 -11.01 6.53 -3.96
C LYS A 192 -11.68 5.20 -4.24
N GLY A 193 -11.38 4.19 -3.43
CA GLY A 193 -11.94 2.87 -3.63
C GLY A 193 -11.28 1.81 -2.77
N GLU A 194 -11.86 0.63 -2.85
CA GLU A 194 -11.23 -0.60 -2.42
C GLU A 194 -10.38 -1.13 -3.58
N TYR A 195 -9.10 -1.36 -3.34
CA TYR A 195 -8.16 -1.74 -4.37
C TYR A 195 -7.45 -3.04 -4.00
N TYR A 196 -7.21 -3.89 -4.99
CA TYR A 196 -6.41 -5.10 -4.90
C TYR A 196 -5.11 -4.88 -5.66
N PRO A 197 -3.96 -5.38 -5.18
CA PRO A 197 -2.79 -5.57 -6.02
C PRO A 197 -3.17 -6.41 -7.25
N MET A 198 -2.74 -5.98 -8.42
CA MET A 198 -3.06 -6.62 -9.69
C MET A 198 -1.83 -6.64 -10.58
N VAL A 199 -1.58 -7.79 -11.23
CA VAL A 199 -0.60 -7.92 -12.30
C VAL A 199 -1.29 -8.53 -13.51
N GLY A 200 -1.02 -7.97 -14.69
CA GLY A 200 -1.43 -8.51 -15.98
C GLY A 200 -0.25 -8.85 -16.86
N MET A 201 -0.45 -9.85 -17.71
CA MET A 201 0.51 -10.39 -18.67
C MET A 201 -0.20 -10.65 -20.00
N ARG A 202 0.57 -10.70 -21.08
CA ARG A 202 0.05 -10.96 -22.43
C ARG A 202 1.04 -11.68 -23.34
N SER A 203 2.32 -11.79 -22.98
CA SER A 203 3.31 -12.46 -23.81
C SER A 203 3.67 -13.83 -23.28
N ILE A 204 3.94 -14.76 -24.21
CA ILE A 204 4.47 -16.08 -23.90
C ILE A 204 5.72 -15.94 -23.01
N ASP A 205 5.83 -16.85 -22.05
CA ASP A 205 6.90 -16.99 -21.06
C ASP A 205 7.01 -15.88 -20.00
N GLU A 206 6.15 -14.85 -20.00
CA GLU A 206 6.15 -13.84 -18.93
C GLU A 206 5.96 -14.47 -17.56
N ARG A 207 6.90 -14.18 -16.65
CA ARG A 207 6.93 -14.73 -15.31
C ARG A 207 7.39 -13.70 -14.29
N ILE A 208 6.70 -13.64 -13.16
CA ILE A 208 7.04 -12.75 -12.04
C ILE A 208 7.00 -13.49 -10.70
N LEU A 209 7.64 -12.89 -9.70
CA LEU A 209 7.47 -13.20 -8.28
C LEU A 209 7.05 -11.96 -7.50
N VAL A 210 6.08 -12.11 -6.60
CA VAL A 210 5.65 -11.03 -5.71
C VAL A 210 6.28 -11.14 -4.32
N ASN A 211 6.63 -10.00 -3.77
CA ASN A 211 6.86 -9.80 -2.35
C ASN A 211 5.72 -8.94 -1.79
N PHE A 212 4.79 -9.56 -1.05
CA PHE A 212 3.75 -8.85 -0.29
C PHE A 212 4.23 -8.41 1.12
N GLY A 213 5.54 -8.44 1.37
CA GLY A 213 6.16 -8.12 2.66
C GLY A 213 6.67 -9.34 3.45
N SER A 214 6.72 -10.52 2.82
CA SER A 214 7.32 -11.72 3.42
C SER A 214 8.85 -11.67 3.45
N LYS A 215 9.45 -10.79 2.64
CA LYS A 215 10.89 -10.51 2.58
C LYS A 215 11.11 -8.99 2.70
N PRO A 216 12.32 -8.53 3.10
CA PRO A 216 12.67 -7.12 3.00
C PRO A 216 12.43 -6.58 1.58
N PHE A 217 11.90 -5.37 1.49
CA PHE A 217 11.77 -4.66 0.22
C PHE A 217 13.10 -4.06 -0.20
N LEU A 218 13.29 -3.90 -1.52
CA LEU A 218 14.44 -3.19 -2.07
C LEU A 218 14.28 -1.67 -1.89
N PHE A 219 13.06 -1.15 -2.03
CA PHE A 219 12.75 0.23 -1.64
C PHE A 219 12.65 0.36 -0.12
N ASP A 220 13.22 1.45 0.42
CA ASP A 220 13.08 1.80 1.84
C ASP A 220 11.70 2.41 2.14
N ILE A 221 10.67 1.56 2.06
CA ILE A 221 9.29 1.94 2.34
C ILE A 221 9.10 2.43 3.78
N ASN A 222 9.99 2.03 4.69
CA ASN A 222 9.92 2.41 6.10
C ASN A 222 10.23 3.90 6.25
N ASN A 223 11.35 4.34 5.68
CA ASN A 223 11.75 5.74 5.73
C ASN A 223 10.83 6.62 4.90
N TYR A 224 10.37 6.15 3.73
CA TYR A 224 9.33 6.83 2.96
C TYR A 224 8.07 7.04 3.78
N SER A 225 7.56 5.98 4.41
CA SER A 225 6.32 6.05 5.19
C SER A 225 6.46 7.00 6.37
N LYS A 226 7.57 6.91 7.12
CA LYS A 226 7.88 7.83 8.22
C LYS A 226 7.82 9.29 7.77
N ALA A 227 8.49 9.64 6.68
CA ALA A 227 8.50 11.01 6.15
C ALA A 227 7.08 11.49 5.79
N ILE A 228 6.31 10.67 5.09
CA ILE A 228 4.93 11.00 4.69
C ILE A 228 4.02 11.17 5.90
N PHE A 229 4.12 10.29 6.91
CA PHE A 229 3.33 10.40 8.12
C PHE A 229 3.71 11.64 8.94
N SER A 230 5.00 11.94 9.11
CA SER A 230 5.46 13.15 9.78
C SER A 230 4.93 14.42 9.11
N GLU A 231 4.97 14.48 7.78
CA GLU A 231 4.41 15.63 7.05
C GLU A 231 2.89 15.74 7.19
N TYR A 232 2.18 14.61 7.17
CA TYR A 232 0.74 14.57 7.39
C TYR A 232 0.36 15.09 8.78
N LEU A 233 1.08 14.68 9.82
CA LEU A 233 0.88 15.13 11.20
C LEU A 233 1.09 16.63 11.35
N LYS A 234 2.21 17.14 10.83
CA LYS A 234 2.52 18.57 10.86
C LYS A 234 1.41 19.41 10.24
N ARG A 235 0.93 19.03 9.05
CA ARG A 235 -0.19 19.72 8.37
C ARG A 235 -1.50 19.64 9.16
N TRP A 236 -1.72 18.56 9.91
CA TRP A 236 -2.91 18.43 10.74
C TRP A 236 -2.84 19.32 11.99
N GLU A 237 -1.67 19.43 12.61
CA GLU A 237 -1.44 20.34 13.74
C GLU A 237 -1.56 21.81 13.32
N GLU A 238 -1.08 22.16 12.13
CA GLU A 238 -1.25 23.50 11.57
C GLU A 238 -2.73 23.85 11.35
N ARG A 239 -3.53 22.95 10.77
CA ARG A 239 -4.97 23.15 10.58
C ARG A 239 -5.74 23.34 11.88
N LYS A 240 -5.33 22.68 12.97
CA LYS A 240 -5.94 22.86 14.30
C LYS A 240 -5.76 24.27 14.88
N LYS A 241 -4.77 25.02 14.40
CA LYS A 241 -4.49 26.39 14.85
C LYS A 241 -5.32 27.42 14.08
N GLU A 242 -6.03 27.01 13.04
CA GLU A 242 -7.01 27.84 12.34
C GLU A 242 -8.33 27.82 13.16
N PRO A 243 -8.98 28.98 13.39
CA PRO A 243 -10.27 29.01 14.06
C PRO A 243 -11.33 28.31 13.19
N ASP A 244 -11.88 27.20 13.69
CA ASP A 244 -12.92 26.43 13.00
C ASP A 244 -14.19 27.27 12.76
N ASP A 245 -14.70 27.30 11.51
CA ASP A 245 -16.08 27.71 11.19
C ASP A 245 -17.09 26.59 11.52
N ASP A 246 -16.65 25.34 11.68
CA ASP A 246 -17.56 24.19 11.87
C ASP A 246 -17.16 23.28 13.05
N GLY A 247 -17.10 23.85 14.25
CA GLY A 247 -17.56 23.22 15.51
C GLY A 247 -17.30 21.72 15.80
N VAL A 248 -16.14 21.14 15.46
CA VAL A 248 -15.77 19.80 15.93
C VAL A 248 -15.13 19.92 17.32
N ASN A 249 -15.92 19.61 18.34
CA ASN A 249 -15.57 19.76 19.75
C ASN A 249 -14.34 18.91 20.15
N VAL A 250 -13.19 19.57 20.26
CA VAL A 250 -11.86 19.03 20.64
C VAL A 250 -11.88 18.29 21.99
N ASN A 251 -12.90 18.52 22.82
CA ASN A 251 -13.06 17.88 24.13
C ASN A 251 -13.30 16.36 24.09
N ILE A 252 -13.57 15.77 22.92
CA ILE A 252 -13.71 14.31 22.78
C ILE A 252 -12.33 13.61 22.76
N ILE A 253 -11.28 14.28 22.27
CA ILE A 253 -9.93 13.70 22.19
C ILE A 253 -9.29 13.64 23.59
N ASN A 254 -9.44 14.70 24.38
CA ASN A 254 -8.88 14.79 25.74
C ASN A 254 -9.50 13.79 26.73
N ASN A 255 -10.73 13.34 26.49
CA ASN A 255 -11.41 12.37 27.36
C ASN A 255 -11.09 10.90 27.04
N ILE A 256 -10.39 10.62 25.93
CA ILE A 256 -10.10 9.24 25.49
C ILE A 256 -8.63 8.84 25.78
N LEU A 257 -7.73 9.80 25.95
CA LEU A 257 -6.32 9.55 26.28
C LEU A 257 -5.89 10.39 27.51
N PRO A 258 -6.36 10.09 28.73
CA PRO A 258 -5.92 10.80 29.92
C PRO A 258 -4.46 10.48 30.34
N ASP A 259 -3.90 9.36 29.86
CA ASP A 259 -2.61 8.82 30.32
C ASP A 259 -1.51 8.74 29.24
N VAL A 260 -1.67 9.40 28.10
CA VAL A 260 -0.52 9.65 27.22
C VAL A 260 0.12 10.92 27.75
N PRO A 261 1.37 10.88 28.27
CA PRO A 261 2.05 12.09 28.68
C PRO A 261 2.04 13.01 27.47
N ILE A 262 1.49 14.21 27.66
CA ILE A 262 1.82 15.33 26.79
C ILE A 262 3.33 15.45 26.98
N LEU A 263 4.10 14.96 26.02
CA LEU A 263 5.52 15.27 25.98
C LEU A 263 5.54 16.76 25.71
N ASP A 264 5.84 17.54 26.75
CA ASP A 264 6.03 18.97 26.66
C ASP A 264 7.06 19.25 25.55
N ASP A 265 6.89 20.38 24.85
CA ASP A 265 7.68 20.80 23.68
C ASP A 265 9.21 20.76 23.94
N ASP A 266 9.64 20.72 25.20
CA ASP A 266 11.04 20.64 25.63
C ASP A 266 11.71 19.27 25.39
N PHE A 267 10.96 18.18 25.09
CA PHE A 267 11.57 16.86 24.87
C PHE A 267 12.28 16.72 23.51
N TYR A 268 12.04 17.63 22.57
CA TYR A 268 12.76 17.65 21.29
C TYR A 268 14.13 18.33 21.37
N ASP A 269 14.42 19.07 22.45
CA ASP A 269 15.67 19.82 22.60
C ASP A 269 16.79 19.02 23.31
N GLU A 270 16.50 17.86 23.90
CA GLU A 270 17.51 17.02 24.58
C GLU A 270 17.91 15.73 23.82
N VAL A 271 17.29 15.44 22.68
CA VAL A 271 17.83 14.40 21.79
C VAL A 271 18.77 15.08 20.81
N ASP A 272 20.06 15.08 21.15
CA ASP A 272 21.13 15.45 20.23
C ASP A 272 21.15 14.47 19.05
N LEU A 273 20.31 14.74 18.04
CA LEU A 273 20.21 14.00 16.79
C LEU A 273 21.54 14.03 16.01
N ALA A 274 22.52 14.88 16.39
CA ALA A 274 23.85 14.86 15.79
C ALA A 274 24.72 13.69 16.29
N SER A 275 24.41 13.10 17.45
CA SER A 275 25.18 11.98 18.01
C SER A 275 24.85 10.60 17.39
N LEU A 276 23.84 10.52 16.52
CA LEU A 276 23.41 9.30 15.84
C LEU A 276 23.98 9.13 14.41
N PHE A 277 24.85 10.04 13.94
CA PHE A 277 25.29 10.09 12.54
C PHE A 277 26.78 9.84 12.24
N PHE A 278 27.63 9.51 13.22
CA PHE A 278 28.99 9.05 12.94
C PHE A 278 29.38 7.91 13.90
N PRO A 279 30.20 6.94 13.44
CA PRO A 279 30.23 5.56 13.97
C PRO A 279 30.72 5.43 15.41
#